data_AF-A0A7S3WWG7-F1
#
_entry.id   AF-A0A7S3WWG7-F1
#
_cell.length_a   1.000
_cell.length_b   1.000
_cell.length_c   1.000
_cell.angle_alpha   90.00
_cell.angle_beta   90.00
_cell.angle_gamma   90.00
#
_symmetry.space_group_name_H-M   'P 1'
#
loop_
_entity.id
_entity.type
_entity.pdbx_description
1 polymer ?
#
loop_
_entity_poly.entity_id
_entity_poly.type
_entity_poly.pdbx_seq_one_letter_code
_entity_poly.pdbx_strand_id
1 'polypeptide(L)'
;MAFRTVLLVSVLGFVSATKYSGAYRKAMAEPLHPSCVHITCADIECLAPFTLTRSEGQCCAICYAPDNVVALDRHTALQGNNPYAREVHAAAPTTCAGAKCFHQPCMSGYTLGHVQGRCCESCVPGR
;
A
#
# COMPACT_ATOMS: atom_id res chain seq x y z
N MET A 1 49.29 75.69 5.30
CA MET A 1 48.99 74.72 6.37
C MET A 1 48.06 73.68 5.72
N ALA A 2 48.53 72.56 5.14
CA ALA A 2 48.97 71.32 5.80
C ALA A 2 47.97 70.91 6.90
N PHE A 3 47.38 69.71 6.99
CA PHE A 3 47.70 68.38 6.49
C PHE A 3 46.53 67.46 6.93
N ARG A 4 46.12 66.46 6.13
CA ARG A 4 45.51 65.16 6.53
C ARG A 4 44.18 65.22 7.33
N THR A 5 43.15 64.41 7.06
CA THR A 5 43.16 62.94 7.17
C THR A 5 41.84 62.39 6.59
N VAL A 6 41.95 61.45 5.65
CA VAL A 6 40.93 60.48 5.22
C VAL A 6 40.75 59.43 6.33
N LEU A 7 39.57 58.77 6.44
CA LEU A 7 39.14 57.65 7.34
C LEU A 7 37.95 58.11 8.20
N LEU A 8 36.73 57.54 8.18
CA LEU A 8 36.28 56.18 7.91
C LEU A 8 34.82 56.16 7.43
N VAL A 9 34.60 55.53 6.27
CA VAL A 9 33.35 54.85 5.94
C VAL A 9 33.23 53.65 6.87
N SER A 10 32.14 53.53 7.63
CA SER A 10 31.45 52.25 7.96
C SER A 10 30.51 52.37 9.17
N VAL A 11 29.21 52.62 8.92
CA VAL A 11 28.15 52.07 9.78
C VAL A 11 27.03 51.56 8.87
N LEU A 12 27.31 50.47 8.16
CA LEU A 12 26.29 49.63 7.55
C LEU A 12 25.87 48.58 8.57
N GLY A 13 24.57 48.60 8.89
CA GLY A 13 23.71 47.47 9.24
C GLY A 13 24.29 46.29 10.03
N PHE A 14 23.94 46.24 11.31
CA PHE A 14 23.74 44.96 12.01
C PHE A 14 22.32 44.92 12.58
N VAL A 15 21.35 44.64 11.71
CA VAL A 15 20.03 44.16 12.15
C VAL A 15 20.21 42.69 12.54
N SER A 16 19.98 42.37 13.82
CA SER A 16 20.15 41.03 14.39
C SER A 16 19.33 39.97 13.64
N ALA A 17 20.02 39.14 12.86
CA ALA A 17 19.47 37.95 12.22
C ALA A 17 19.64 36.68 13.09
N THR A 18 19.27 36.71 14.37
CA THR A 18 19.49 35.57 15.29
C THR A 18 18.22 34.89 15.82
N LYS A 19 17.03 35.14 15.27
CA LYS A 19 15.79 34.47 15.72
C LYS A 19 14.88 33.93 14.60
N TYR A 20 15.46 33.29 13.59
CA TYR A 20 14.69 32.52 12.58
C TYR A 20 15.21 31.07 12.40
N SER A 21 15.78 30.47 13.45
CA SER A 21 16.25 29.06 13.41
C SER A 21 15.32 28.06 14.10
N GLY A 22 14.12 28.48 14.51
CA GLY A 22 13.08 27.57 14.98
C GLY A 22 12.26 27.06 13.81
N ALA A 23 12.08 25.74 13.70
CA ALA A 23 11.06 25.04 12.91
C ALA A 23 11.34 24.64 11.43
N TYR A 24 12.49 24.91 10.81
CA TYR A 24 12.76 24.53 9.40
C TYR A 24 13.73 23.35 9.17
N ARG A 25 13.97 22.47 10.16
CA ARG A 25 14.81 21.25 10.00
C ARG A 25 14.11 19.94 10.37
N LYS A 26 12.80 19.82 10.15
CA LYS A 26 12.10 18.54 10.30
C LYS A 26 11.67 17.98 8.95
N ALA A 27 12.66 17.71 8.10
CA ALA A 27 12.54 16.88 6.92
C ALA A 27 13.94 16.42 6.48
N MET A 28 14.64 15.72 7.38
CA MET A 28 15.80 14.91 7.00
C MET A 28 15.45 13.48 7.42
N ALA A 29 15.51 12.57 6.47
CA ALA A 29 15.21 11.16 6.62
C ALA A 29 15.80 10.62 7.92
N GLU A 30 14.95 9.98 8.72
CA GLU A 30 15.39 9.20 9.87
C GLU A 30 16.53 8.26 9.44
N PRO A 31 17.62 8.14 10.23
CA PRO A 31 18.71 7.24 9.87
C PRO A 31 18.15 5.83 9.63
N LEU A 32 18.38 5.31 8.42
CA LEU A 32 17.94 3.97 8.04
C LEU A 32 18.44 2.96 9.08
N HIS A 33 17.56 2.03 9.49
CA HIS A 33 17.95 0.92 10.36
C HIS A 33 19.14 0.17 9.74
N PRO A 34 20.13 -0.33 10.52
CA PRO A 34 21.32 -1.00 9.97
C PRO A 34 21.03 -2.14 8.99
N SER A 35 19.91 -2.83 9.18
CA SER A 35 19.43 -3.89 8.27
C SER A 35 19.09 -3.39 6.86
N CYS A 36 18.89 -2.09 6.67
CA CYS A 36 18.48 -1.50 5.40
C CYS A 36 19.65 -0.96 4.56
N VAL A 37 20.89 -0.97 5.07
CA VAL A 37 22.07 -0.33 4.44
C VAL A 37 22.39 -0.88 3.04
N HIS A 38 22.06 -2.14 2.78
CA HIS A 38 22.33 -2.81 1.50
C HIS A 38 21.06 -3.02 0.65
N ILE A 39 19.95 -2.37 1.00
CA ILE A 39 18.69 -2.47 0.27
C ILE A 39 18.56 -1.27 -0.66
N THR A 40 18.38 -1.55 -1.95
CA THR A 40 18.00 -0.54 -2.95
C THR A 40 16.49 -0.60 -3.14
N CYS A 41 15.81 0.52 -2.91
CA CYS A 41 14.36 0.62 -3.10
C CYS A 41 14.01 1.02 -4.54
N ALA A 42 12.87 0.55 -5.02
CA ALA A 42 12.31 1.01 -6.28
C ALA A 42 11.70 2.41 -6.14
N ASP A 43 11.74 3.18 -7.22
CA ASP A 43 10.93 4.39 -7.35
C ASP A 43 9.49 3.99 -7.61
N ILE A 44 8.58 4.40 -6.73
CA ILE A 44 7.15 4.08 -6.82
C ILE A 44 6.32 5.35 -6.85
N GLU A 45 5.27 5.34 -7.66
CA GLU A 45 4.26 6.39 -7.74
C GLU A 45 2.95 5.86 -7.16
N CYS A 46 2.35 6.60 -6.23
CA CYS A 46 1.12 6.19 -5.56
C CYS A 46 -0.09 6.86 -6.24
N LEU A 47 -1.06 6.04 -6.65
CA LEU A 47 -2.36 6.53 -7.10
C LEU A 47 -3.14 7.08 -5.91
N ALA A 48 -3.87 8.18 -6.09
CA ALA A 48 -4.78 8.68 -5.07
C ALA A 48 -5.82 7.60 -4.69
N PRO A 49 -6.16 7.44 -3.39
CA PRO A 49 -5.82 8.29 -2.25
C PRO A 49 -4.54 7.86 -1.48
N PHE A 50 -3.72 6.97 -2.05
CA PHE A 50 -2.52 6.48 -1.39
C PHE A 50 -1.40 7.52 -1.42
N THR A 51 -0.64 7.56 -0.34
CA THR A 51 0.50 8.46 -0.16
C THR A 51 1.77 7.67 0.10
N LEU A 52 2.88 8.16 -0.42
CA LEU A 52 4.18 7.55 -0.21
C LEU A 52 4.58 7.70 1.26
N THR A 53 4.58 6.60 2.00
CA THR A 53 4.83 6.57 3.45
C THR A 53 5.87 5.52 3.77
N ARG A 54 6.71 5.79 4.78
CA ARG A 54 7.66 4.82 5.32
C ARG A 54 7.42 4.68 6.81
N SER A 55 6.94 3.52 7.23
CA SER A 55 6.73 3.23 8.64
C SER A 55 8.03 2.87 9.35
N GLU A 56 8.06 2.99 10.67
CA GLU A 56 9.18 2.54 11.48
C GLU A 56 9.51 1.07 11.19
N GLY A 57 10.80 0.75 11.06
CA GLY A 57 11.28 -0.59 10.71
C GLY A 57 11.16 -0.98 9.24
N GLN A 58 10.56 -0.16 8.36
CA GLN A 58 10.51 -0.44 6.93
C GLN A 58 11.76 0.06 6.20
N CYS A 59 12.31 -0.81 5.35
CA CYS A 59 13.47 -0.49 4.52
C CYS A 59 13.13 0.26 3.22
N CYS A 60 11.87 0.25 2.78
CA CYS A 60 11.40 1.00 1.61
C CYS A 60 10.06 1.67 1.93
N ALA A 61 9.77 2.75 1.21
CA ALA A 61 8.46 3.38 1.28
C ALA A 61 7.41 2.50 0.60
N ILE A 62 6.17 2.66 1.03
CA ILE A 62 4.98 1.99 0.49
C ILE A 62 3.92 3.04 0.15
N CYS A 63 2.97 2.68 -0.71
CA CYS A 63 1.76 3.45 -0.89
C CYS A 63 0.77 3.09 0.21
N TYR A 64 0.50 4.04 1.10
CA TYR A 64 -0.37 3.86 2.25
C TYR A 64 -1.56 4.84 2.20
N ALA A 65 -2.74 4.32 2.50
CA ALA A 65 -3.95 5.07 2.81
C ALA A 65 -4.57 4.42 4.05
N PRO A 66 -5.20 5.20 4.94
CA PRO A 66 -5.86 4.63 6.10
C PRO A 66 -7.12 3.87 5.70
N ASP A 67 -7.49 2.85 6.48
CA ASP A 67 -8.60 1.93 6.20
C ASP A 67 -9.98 2.64 6.07
N ASN A 68 -10.14 3.82 6.66
CA ASN A 68 -11.36 4.62 6.53
C ASN A 68 -11.43 5.42 5.22
N VAL A 69 -10.30 5.59 4.52
CA VAL A 69 -10.20 6.25 3.21
C VAL A 69 -10.24 5.23 2.07
N VAL A 70 -9.58 4.09 2.27
CA VAL A 70 -9.69 2.92 1.40
C VAL A 70 -10.24 1.79 2.23
N ALA A 71 -11.54 1.53 2.10
CA ALA A 71 -12.18 0.43 2.80
C ALA A 71 -11.46 -0.87 2.43
N LEU A 72 -10.79 -1.49 3.41
CA LEU A 72 -10.30 -2.85 3.31
C LEU A 72 -11.50 -3.77 3.33
N ASP A 73 -12.08 -3.94 2.15
CA ASP A 73 -13.25 -4.75 1.99
C ASP A 73 -12.87 -6.23 2.08
N ARG A 74 -12.90 -6.76 3.30
CA ARG A 74 -12.69 -8.19 3.56
C ARG A 74 -14.00 -8.93 3.80
N HIS A 75 -15.14 -8.23 3.91
CA HIS A 75 -16.43 -8.82 4.32
C HIS A 75 -17.68 -8.13 3.75
N THR A 76 -17.55 -7.04 2.99
CA THR A 76 -18.66 -6.27 2.36
C THR A 76 -18.73 -6.43 0.84
N ALA A 77 -17.65 -6.82 0.16
CA ALA A 77 -17.49 -6.72 -1.30
C ALA A 77 -18.43 -7.67 -2.03
N LEU A 78 -18.83 -8.72 -1.31
CA LEU A 78 -19.70 -9.79 -1.78
C LEU A 78 -20.88 -9.96 -0.82
N GLN A 79 -21.24 -8.92 -0.06
CA GLN A 79 -22.50 -8.90 0.68
C GLN A 79 -23.67 -8.88 -0.31
N GLY A 80 -24.63 -9.77 -0.09
CA GLY A 80 -25.77 -9.95 -0.99
C GLY A 80 -25.47 -10.95 -2.12
N ASN A 81 -25.84 -10.60 -3.34
CA ASN A 81 -25.69 -11.49 -4.48
C ASN A 81 -24.24 -11.49 -4.98
N ASN A 82 -23.47 -12.51 -4.61
CA ASN A 82 -22.10 -12.68 -5.06
C ASN A 82 -22.08 -13.20 -6.51
N PRO A 83 -21.60 -12.43 -7.51
CA PRO A 83 -21.63 -12.84 -8.92
C PRO A 83 -20.73 -14.06 -9.22
N TYR A 84 -19.80 -14.36 -8.32
CA TYR A 84 -18.91 -15.51 -8.42
C TYR A 84 -19.46 -16.76 -7.72
N ALA A 85 -20.51 -16.61 -6.91
CA ALA A 85 -21.16 -17.75 -6.27
C ALA A 85 -21.86 -18.61 -7.32
N ARG A 86 -21.94 -19.91 -7.02
CA ARG A 86 -22.65 -20.92 -7.79
C ARG A 86 -23.53 -21.71 -6.86
N GLU A 87 -24.57 -22.28 -7.43
CA GLU A 87 -25.39 -23.26 -6.74
C GLU A 87 -24.58 -24.51 -6.40
N VAL A 88 -25.03 -25.21 -5.37
CA VAL A 88 -24.55 -26.57 -5.11
C VAL A 88 -24.87 -27.45 -6.31
N HIS A 89 -23.98 -28.40 -6.60
CA HIS A 89 -24.18 -29.28 -7.74
C HIS A 89 -25.45 -30.14 -7.54
N ALA A 90 -26.22 -30.40 -8.60
CA ALA A 90 -27.50 -31.11 -8.50
C ALA A 90 -27.39 -32.53 -7.92
N ALA A 91 -26.24 -33.18 -8.10
CA ALA A 91 -25.93 -34.50 -7.54
C ALA A 91 -25.24 -34.45 -6.15
N ALA A 92 -25.14 -33.27 -5.53
CA ALA A 92 -24.52 -33.13 -4.22
C ALA A 92 -25.35 -33.87 -3.14
N PRO A 93 -24.69 -34.42 -2.11
CA PRO A 93 -25.37 -34.95 -0.93
C PRO A 93 -26.25 -33.90 -0.24
N THR A 94 -27.32 -34.32 0.43
CA THR A 94 -28.20 -33.42 1.18
C THR A 94 -27.49 -32.69 2.34
N THR A 95 -26.37 -33.24 2.82
CA THR A 95 -25.49 -32.61 3.81
C THR A 95 -24.80 -31.33 3.29
N CYS A 96 -24.86 -31.08 1.98
CA CYS A 96 -24.34 -29.86 1.37
C CYS A 96 -25.30 -28.67 1.46
N ALA A 97 -26.44 -28.79 2.15
CA ALA A 97 -27.34 -27.69 2.39
C ALA A 97 -26.60 -26.49 3.02
N GLY A 98 -26.69 -25.33 2.37
CA GLY A 98 -26.01 -24.11 2.81
C GLY A 98 -24.54 -23.97 2.39
N ALA A 99 -23.98 -24.96 1.68
CA ALA A 99 -22.63 -24.85 1.15
C ALA A 99 -22.51 -23.68 0.14
N LYS A 100 -21.34 -23.06 0.10
CA LYS A 100 -21.03 -21.97 -0.83
C LYS A 100 -20.09 -22.49 -1.90
N CYS A 101 -20.55 -22.49 -3.14
CA CYS A 101 -19.78 -22.92 -4.29
C CYS A 101 -19.31 -21.72 -5.12
N PHE A 102 -18.17 -21.89 -5.79
CA PHE A 102 -17.55 -20.89 -6.66
C PHE A 102 -17.01 -21.56 -7.91
N HIS A 103 -16.92 -20.80 -9.00
CA HIS A 103 -16.28 -21.29 -10.21
C HIS A 103 -14.76 -21.30 -10.02
N GLN A 104 -14.14 -22.47 -10.12
CA GLN A 104 -12.68 -22.59 -10.13
C GLN A 104 -12.18 -22.63 -11.59
N PRO A 105 -11.07 -21.96 -11.93
CA PRO A 105 -10.46 -22.13 -13.24
C PRO A 105 -9.79 -23.50 -13.31
N CYS A 106 -10.09 -24.28 -14.36
CA CYS A 106 -9.43 -25.57 -14.59
C CYS A 106 -8.18 -25.41 -15.46
N MET A 107 -7.16 -26.19 -15.14
CA MET A 107 -5.96 -26.34 -15.97
C MET A 107 -6.32 -26.96 -17.34
N SER A 108 -5.47 -26.74 -18.35
CA SER A 108 -5.55 -27.45 -19.62
C SER A 108 -5.72 -28.97 -19.45
N GLY A 109 -6.65 -29.55 -20.19
CA GLY A 109 -6.99 -30.98 -20.09
C GLY A 109 -7.98 -31.33 -18.98
N TYR A 110 -8.50 -30.34 -18.25
CA TYR A 110 -9.54 -30.51 -17.25
C TYR A 110 -10.75 -29.62 -17.56
N THR A 111 -11.93 -30.07 -17.16
CA THR A 111 -13.20 -29.33 -17.28
C THR A 111 -13.93 -29.35 -15.95
N LEU A 112 -14.88 -28.44 -15.76
CA LEU A 112 -15.76 -28.50 -14.60
C LEU A 112 -16.66 -29.73 -14.68
N GLY A 113 -16.74 -30.46 -13.57
CA GLY A 113 -17.64 -31.59 -13.42
C GLY A 113 -17.84 -31.95 -11.95
N HIS A 114 -18.68 -32.95 -11.70
CA HIS A 114 -18.99 -33.38 -10.34
C HIS A 114 -18.17 -34.58 -9.90
N VAL A 115 -17.70 -34.55 -8.65
CA VAL A 115 -17.06 -35.67 -7.98
C VAL A 115 -17.98 -36.12 -6.85
N GLN A 116 -18.26 -37.42 -6.80
CA GLN A 116 -19.17 -37.99 -5.80
C GLN A 116 -18.78 -37.60 -4.37
N GLY A 117 -19.77 -37.17 -3.60
CA GLY A 117 -19.59 -36.70 -2.22
C GLY A 117 -19.16 -35.23 -2.08
N ARG A 118 -18.91 -34.50 -3.17
CA ARG A 118 -18.59 -33.05 -3.12
C ARG A 118 -19.85 -32.22 -3.26
N CYS A 119 -19.86 -31.03 -2.65
CA CYS A 119 -20.98 -30.10 -2.76
C CYS A 119 -20.96 -29.27 -4.04
N CYS A 120 -19.76 -28.99 -4.55
CA CYS A 120 -19.53 -28.12 -5.68
C CYS A 120 -18.93 -28.90 -6.85
N GLU A 121 -18.90 -28.27 -8.01
CA GLU A 121 -18.09 -28.76 -9.12
C GLU A 121 -16.60 -28.79 -8.74
N SER A 122 -15.84 -29.60 -9.45
CA SER A 122 -14.40 -29.80 -9.33
C SER A 122 -13.82 -29.89 -10.74
N CYS A 123 -12.52 -29.64 -10.89
CA CYS A 123 -11.85 -29.93 -12.15
C CYS A 123 -11.68 -31.44 -12.31
N VAL A 124 -12.35 -32.00 -13.31
CA VAL A 124 -12.26 -33.41 -13.70
C VAL A 124 -11.58 -33.52 -15.06
N PRO A 125 -10.92 -34.64 -15.39
CA PRO A 125 -10.31 -34.84 -16.70
C PRO A 125 -11.30 -34.50 -17.83
N GLY A 126 -10.88 -33.63 -18.74
CA GLY A 126 -11.67 -33.22 -19.90
C GLY A 126 -11.95 -34.42 -20.80
N ARG A 127 -13.21 -34.60 -21.17
CA ARG A 127 -13.60 -35.61 -22.18
C ARG A 127 -13.36 -35.08 -23.58
#